data_AF-A0A7S2CVQ5-F1
#
_entry.id   AF-A0A7S2CVQ5-F1
#
_cell.length_a   1.000
_cell.length_b   1.000
_cell.length_c   1.000
_cell.angle_alpha   90.00
_cell.angle_beta   90.00
_cell.angle_gamma   90.00
#
_symmetry.space_group_name_H-M   'P 1'
#
loop_
_entity.id
_entity.type
_entity.pdbx_description
1 polymer ?
#
loop_
_entity_poly.entity_id
_entity_poly.type
_entity_poly.pdbx_seq_one_letter_code
_entity_poly.pdbx_strand_id
1 'polypeptide(L)'
;GHPMTMRFCFYPLLGEKITQGFVGDLIDALSITCTTFGVCTSLGMGVDSIANGIHRLDDSAIDPDNKDHKIIIIVVVTIIATMSVLSGLDVGIKILSNTTFAMGNFLMLMLLFF
;
A
#
# COMPACT_ATOMS: atom_id res chain seq x y z
N GLY A 1 22.63 -14.26 11.60
CA GLY A 1 21.30 -13.89 11.08
C GLY A 1 21.31 -14.06 9.59
N HIS A 2 20.36 -14.79 9.03
CA HIS A 2 20.24 -14.92 7.58
C HIS A 2 19.64 -13.64 6.98
N PRO A 3 19.90 -13.33 5.69
CA PRO A 3 19.32 -12.18 5.01
C PRO A 3 17.79 -12.16 5.14
N MET A 4 17.21 -10.98 5.36
CA MET A 4 15.76 -10.76 5.38
C MET A 4 15.18 -10.85 3.96
N THR A 5 15.12 -12.06 3.41
CA THR A 5 14.54 -12.35 2.09
C THR A 5 13.55 -13.50 2.20
N MET A 6 12.53 -13.49 1.36
CA MET A 6 11.41 -14.44 1.50
C MET A 6 11.87 -15.90 1.32
N ARG A 7 12.94 -16.12 0.55
CA ARG A 7 13.55 -17.44 0.36
C ARG A 7 14.04 -18.09 1.66
N PHE A 8 14.53 -17.32 2.66
CA PHE A 8 15.03 -17.90 3.91
C PHE A 8 13.91 -18.29 4.88
N CYS A 9 12.67 -17.81 4.69
CA CYS A 9 11.51 -18.34 5.42
C CYS A 9 11.24 -19.80 5.07
N PHE A 10 11.61 -20.24 3.86
CA PHE A 10 11.47 -21.63 3.40
C PHE A 10 12.72 -22.48 3.65
N TYR A 11 13.77 -21.91 4.25
CA TYR A 11 14.99 -22.61 4.64
C TYR A 11 14.75 -23.90 5.46
N PRO A 12 13.91 -23.92 6.53
CA PRO A 12 13.70 -25.14 7.32
C PRO A 12 12.97 -26.26 6.55
N LEU A 13 12.27 -25.94 5.45
CA LEU A 13 11.50 -26.91 4.68
C LEU A 13 12.26 -27.42 3.43
N LEU A 14 12.94 -26.52 2.72
CA LEU A 14 13.59 -26.79 1.43
C LEU A 14 15.11 -26.99 1.53
N GLY A 15 15.72 -26.64 2.66
CA GLY A 15 17.16 -26.74 2.88
C GLY A 15 17.99 -25.67 2.17
N GLU A 16 19.28 -25.63 2.51
CA GLU A 16 20.22 -24.57 2.12
C GLU A 16 20.52 -24.51 0.61
N LYS A 17 20.62 -25.68 -0.05
CA LYS A 17 20.96 -25.75 -1.49
C LYS A 17 19.85 -25.21 -2.40
N ILE A 18 18.58 -25.41 -2.01
CA ILE A 18 17.43 -24.98 -2.83
C ILE A 18 17.16 -23.48 -2.60
N THR A 19 17.35 -23.00 -1.37
CA THR A 19 17.17 -21.58 -1.04
C THR A 19 18.23 -20.67 -1.65
N GLN A 20 19.45 -21.16 -1.90
CA GLN A 20 20.50 -20.41 -2.60
C GLN A 20 20.54 -20.67 -4.12
N GLY A 21 19.68 -21.54 -4.65
CA GLY A 21 19.59 -21.84 -6.08
C GLY A 21 18.46 -21.09 -6.80
N PHE A 22 18.25 -21.44 -8.07
CA PHE A 22 17.22 -20.83 -8.94
C PHE A 22 15.81 -20.82 -8.35
N VAL A 23 15.44 -21.85 -7.58
CA VAL A 23 14.14 -21.94 -6.91
C VAL A 23 13.99 -20.85 -5.84
N GLY A 24 15.06 -20.52 -5.11
CA GLY A 24 15.07 -19.43 -4.14
C GLY A 24 14.87 -18.06 -4.79
N ASP A 25 15.49 -17.81 -5.94
CA ASP A 25 15.29 -16.57 -6.70
C ASP A 25 13.86 -16.45 -7.26
N LEU A 26 13.27 -17.57 -7.71
CA LEU A 26 11.88 -17.60 -8.16
C LEU A 26 10.91 -17.24 -7.01
N ILE A 27 11.12 -17.77 -5.81
CA ILE A 27 10.29 -17.46 -4.63
C ILE A 27 10.39 -15.97 -4.30
N ASP A 28 11.59 -15.39 -4.33
CA ASP A 28 11.83 -13.99 -4.03
C ASP A 28 11.15 -13.08 -5.08
N ALA A 29 11.31 -13.40 -6.36
CA ALA A 29 10.67 -12.68 -7.46
C ALA A 29 9.14 -12.75 -7.39
N LEU A 30 8.57 -13.93 -7.12
CA LEU A 30 7.14 -14.10 -6.92
C LEU A 30 6.64 -13.30 -5.71
N SER A 31 7.40 -13.26 -4.61
CA SER A 31 7.03 -12.49 -3.42
C SER A 31 6.97 -10.99 -3.72
N ILE A 32 8.00 -10.43 -4.36
CA ILE A 32 8.04 -9.00 -4.72
C ILE A 32 6.89 -8.66 -5.67
N THR A 33 6.64 -9.53 -6.66
CA THR A 33 5.57 -9.35 -7.65
C THR A 33 4.19 -9.40 -6.99
N CYS A 34 3.96 -10.37 -6.09
CA CYS A 34 2.70 -10.49 -5.35
C CYS A 34 2.43 -9.26 -4.47
N THR A 35 3.43 -8.80 -3.71
CA THR A 35 3.29 -7.61 -2.86
C THR A 35 3.03 -6.35 -3.67
N THR A 36 3.74 -6.15 -4.79
CA THR A 36 3.54 -4.98 -5.65
C THR A 36 2.17 -4.98 -6.32
N PHE A 37 1.72 -6.11 -6.87
CA PHE A 37 0.36 -6.20 -7.42
C PHE A 37 -0.72 -5.95 -6.37
N GLY A 38 -0.55 -6.47 -5.15
CA GLY A 38 -1.47 -6.21 -4.03
C GLY A 38 -1.58 -4.73 -3.70
N VAL A 39 -0.43 -4.05 -3.56
CA VAL A 39 -0.38 -2.61 -3.29
C VAL A 39 -0.99 -1.79 -4.43
N CYS A 40 -0.65 -2.09 -5.69
CA CYS A 40 -1.20 -1.40 -6.86
C CYS A 40 -2.73 -1.53 -6.96
N THR A 41 -3.27 -2.72 -6.67
CA THR A 41 -4.72 -2.97 -6.72
C THR A 41 -5.46 -2.19 -5.64
N SER A 42 -4.96 -2.23 -4.40
CA SER A 42 -5.53 -1.46 -3.29
C SER A 42 -5.46 0.05 -3.55
N LEU A 43 -4.33 0.54 -4.09
CA LEU A 43 -4.15 1.94 -4.45
C LEU A 43 -5.14 2.37 -5.56
N GLY A 44 -5.32 1.55 -6.60
CA GLY A 44 -6.26 1.84 -7.69
C GLY A 44 -7.70 2.02 -7.20
N MET A 45 -8.19 1.07 -6.39
CA MET A 45 -9.52 1.19 -5.77
C MET A 45 -9.62 2.38 -4.81
N GLY A 46 -8.53 2.70 -4.10
CA GLY A 46 -8.46 3.86 -3.22
C GLY A 46 -8.58 5.18 -3.99
N VAL A 47 -7.90 5.30 -5.13
CA VAL A 47 -7.97 6.48 -6.00
C VAL A 47 -9.37 6.68 -6.56
N ASP A 48 -10.03 5.60 -7.00
CA ASP A 48 -11.42 5.66 -7.44
C ASP A 48 -12.36 6.12 -6.31
N SER A 49 -12.13 5.63 -5.09
CA SER A 49 -12.91 6.03 -3.91
C SER A 49 -12.70 7.51 -3.57
N ILE A 50 -11.47 8.01 -3.66
CA ILE A 50 -11.13 9.41 -3.42
C ILE A 50 -11.72 10.32 -4.50
N ALA A 51 -11.55 9.98 -5.78
CA ALA A 51 -12.06 10.76 -6.90
C ALA A 51 -13.58 10.92 -6.83
N ASN A 52 -14.31 9.81 -6.59
CA ASN A 52 -15.75 9.85 -6.39
C ASN A 52 -16.15 10.62 -5.12
N GLY A 53 -15.37 10.52 -4.04
CA GLY A 53 -15.58 11.28 -2.82
C GLY A 53 -15.47 12.79 -3.04
N ILE A 54 -14.43 13.24 -3.75
CA ILE A 54 -14.22 14.65 -4.07
C ILE A 54 -15.32 15.15 -5.01
N HIS A 55 -15.64 14.40 -6.07
CA HIS A 55 -16.70 14.76 -7.02
C HIS A 55 -18.06 14.95 -6.33
N ARG A 56 -18.37 14.14 -5.31
CA ARG A 56 -19.60 14.29 -4.51
C ARG A 56 -19.62 15.55 -3.63
N LEU A 57 -18.46 16.09 -3.26
CA LEU A 57 -18.33 17.29 -2.43
C LEU A 57 -18.27 18.56 -3.28
N ASP A 58 -17.58 18.49 -4.42
CA ASP A 58 -17.46 19.55 -5.42
C ASP A 58 -17.50 18.94 -6.82
N ASP A 59 -18.68 18.99 -7.42
CA ASP A 59 -19.02 18.44 -8.74
C ASP A 59 -18.12 19.02 -9.85
N SER A 60 -17.58 20.23 -9.64
CA SER A 60 -16.78 20.97 -10.63
C SER A 60 -15.26 20.80 -10.48
N ALA A 61 -14.79 20.34 -9.33
CA ALA A 61 -13.36 20.25 -9.04
C ALA A 61 -12.69 19.03 -9.65
N ILE A 62 -13.37 17.87 -9.68
CA ILE A 62 -12.84 16.62 -10.20
C ILE A 62 -13.90 15.88 -10.99
N ASP A 63 -13.56 15.54 -12.23
CA ASP A 63 -14.25 14.53 -13.03
C ASP A 63 -13.67 13.14 -12.73
N PRO A 64 -14.46 12.20 -12.17
CA PRO A 64 -14.01 10.86 -11.82
C PRO A 64 -13.87 9.90 -13.02
N ASP A 65 -14.35 10.26 -14.21
CA ASP A 65 -14.12 9.48 -15.43
C ASP A 65 -12.84 9.92 -16.16
N ASN A 66 -12.33 11.11 -15.83
CA ASN A 66 -11.09 11.61 -16.41
C ASN A 66 -9.85 10.92 -15.81
N LYS A 67 -9.09 10.25 -16.69
CA LYS A 67 -7.84 9.56 -16.33
C LYS A 67 -6.78 10.51 -15.78
N ASP A 68 -6.71 11.74 -16.28
CA ASP A 68 -5.68 12.70 -15.87
C ASP A 68 -5.83 13.08 -14.40
N HIS A 69 -7.07 13.24 -13.91
CA HIS A 69 -7.35 13.53 -12.51
C HIS A 69 -6.94 12.37 -11.58
N LYS A 70 -7.22 11.13 -11.98
CA LYS A 70 -6.79 9.94 -11.21
C LYS A 70 -5.27 9.83 -11.12
N ILE A 71 -4.57 10.13 -12.22
CA ILE A 71 -3.11 10.15 -12.24
C ILE A 71 -2.56 11.21 -11.27
N ILE A 72 -3.15 12.41 -11.25
CA ILE A 72 -2.76 13.48 -10.31
C ILE A 72 -2.93 13.00 -8.85
N ILE A 73 -4.06 12.37 -8.52
CA ILE A 73 -4.29 11.83 -7.16
C ILE A 73 -3.22 10.79 -6.80
N ILE A 74 -2.89 9.86 -7.72
CA ILE A 74 -1.84 8.85 -7.51
C ILE A 74 -0.50 9.53 -7.22
N VAL A 75 -0.11 10.51 -8.02
CA VAL A 75 1.17 11.23 -7.86
C VAL A 75 1.23 11.92 -6.49
N VAL A 76 0.16 12.61 -6.09
CA VAL A 76 0.09 13.30 -4.80
C VAL A 76 0.21 12.30 -3.63
N VAL A 77 -0.57 11.22 -3.65
CA VAL A 77 -0.52 10.17 -2.60
C VAL A 77 0.86 9.52 -2.54
N THR A 78 1.48 9.25 -3.70
CA THR A 78 2.82 8.65 -3.78
C THR A 78 3.88 9.58 -3.20
N ILE A 79 3.80 10.89 -3.43
CA ILE A 79 4.72 11.87 -2.83
C ILE A 79 4.54 11.89 -1.32
N ILE A 80 3.31 11.94 -0.82
CA ILE A 80 3.02 11.93 0.63
C ILE A 80 3.57 10.64 1.28
N ALA A 81 3.31 9.49 0.67
CA ALA A 81 3.82 8.20 1.14
C ALA A 81 5.35 8.16 1.15
N THR A 82 5.99 8.66 0.09
CA THR A 82 7.45 8.73 -0.01
C THR A 82 8.03 9.62 1.08
N MET A 83 7.45 10.81 1.30
CA MET A 83 7.86 11.71 2.39
C MET A 83 7.68 11.08 3.78
N SER A 84 6.61 10.29 3.97
CA SER A 84 6.38 9.53 5.20
C SER A 84 7.48 8.49 5.45
N VAL A 85 7.90 7.77 4.40
CA VAL A 85 9.00 6.80 4.48
C VAL A 85 10.35 7.49 4.75
N LEU A 86 10.63 8.62 4.07
CA LEU A 86 11.86 9.39 4.24
C LEU A 86 11.99 10.00 5.64
N SER A 87 10.87 10.34 6.29
CA SER A 87 10.85 10.89 7.66
C SER A 87 11.20 9.85 8.74
N GLY A 88 11.42 8.59 8.35
CA GLY A 88 11.87 7.51 9.21
C GLY A 88 10.83 6.38 9.27
N LEU A 89 11.27 5.16 8.97
CA LEU A 89 10.43 3.96 8.93
C LEU A 89 9.67 3.73 10.25
N ASP A 90 10.33 4.00 11.39
CA ASP A 90 9.77 3.74 12.73
C ASP A 90 8.79 4.83 13.21
N VAL A 91 8.94 6.06 12.73
CA VAL A 91 8.14 7.20 13.21
C VAL A 91 7.11 7.64 12.17
N GLY A 92 7.51 7.81 10.91
CA GLY A 92 6.64 8.27 9.83
C GLY A 92 5.51 7.29 9.53
N ILE A 93 5.83 6.00 9.34
CA ILE A 93 4.83 4.96 9.10
C ILE A 93 3.92 4.80 10.33
N LYS A 94 4.48 4.90 11.54
CA LYS A 94 3.71 4.77 12.78
C LYS A 94 2.68 5.89 12.93
N ILE A 95 3.06 7.13 12.65
CA ILE A 95 2.12 8.27 12.70
C ILE A 95 1.03 8.09 11.64
N LEU A 96 1.40 7.78 10.39
CA LEU A 96 0.44 7.63 9.30
C LEU A 96 -0.55 6.49 9.55
N SER A 97 -0.05 5.35 10.05
CA SER A 97 -0.88 4.20 10.45
C SER A 97 -1.80 4.54 11.60
N ASN A 98 -1.29 5.17 12.67
CA ASN A 98 -2.11 5.54 13.83
C ASN A 98 -3.23 6.53 13.45
N THR A 99 -2.93 7.50 12.57
CA THR A 99 -3.94 8.42 12.05
C THR A 99 -4.99 7.71 11.21
N THR A 100 -4.57 6.81 10.30
CA THR A 100 -5.51 6.04 9.46
C THR A 100 -6.44 5.17 10.32
N PHE A 101 -5.88 4.50 11.32
CA PHE A 101 -6.65 3.64 12.23
C PHE A 101 -7.60 4.46 13.12
N ALA A 102 -7.16 5.63 13.61
CA ALA A 102 -8.00 6.54 14.39
C ALA A 102 -9.16 7.11 13.57
N MET A 103 -8.90 7.55 12.33
CA MET A 103 -9.94 8.03 11.40
C MET A 103 -10.95 6.92 11.08
N GLY A 104 -10.47 5.70 10.79
CA GLY A 104 -11.32 4.55 10.52
C GLY A 104 -12.20 4.19 11.72
N ASN A 105 -11.63 4.15 12.92
CA ASN A 105 -12.37 3.89 14.15
C ASN A 105 -13.42 4.97 14.43
N PHE A 106 -13.09 6.24 14.21
CA PHE A 106 -14.04 7.35 14.35
C PHE A 106 -15.23 7.20 13.40
N LEU A 107 -14.96 6.94 12.11
CA LEU A 107 -16.00 6.74 11.11
C LEU A 107 -16.90 5.53 11.46
N MET A 108 -16.30 4.42 11.90
CA MET A 108 -17.03 3.22 12.30
C MET A 108 -17.97 3.49 13.48
N LEU A 109 -17.49 4.18 14.52
CA LEU A 109 -18.32 4.53 15.68
C LEU A 109 -19.45 5.49 15.30
N MET A 110 -19.16 6.49 14.47
CA MET A 110 -20.19 7.40 13.97
C MET A 110 -21.32 6.63 13.29
N LEU A 111 -21.00 5.73 12.35
CA LEU A 111 -21.99 4.95 11.59
C LEU A 111 -22.77 3.94 12.46
N LEU A 112 -22.18 3.44 13.55
CA LEU A 112 -22.87 2.50 14.44
C LEU A 112 -23.89 3.19 15.35
N PHE A 113 -23.60 4.42 15.78
CA PHE A 113 -24.45 5.15 16.74
C PHE A 113 -25.38 6.19 16.07
N PHE A 114 -25.13 6.57 14.81
CA PHE A 114 -25.96 7.46 14.00
C PHE A 114 -26.39 6.78 12.70
#